data_AF-A0A7G3GCL0-F1
#
_entry.id   AF-A0A7G3GCL0-F1
#
_cell.length_a   1.000
_cell.length_b   1.000
_cell.length_c   1.000
_cell.angle_alpha   90.00
_cell.angle_beta   90.00
_cell.angle_gamma   90.00
#
_symmetry.space_group_name_H-M   'P 1'
#
loop_
_entity.id
_entity.type
_entity.pdbx_description
1 polymer ?
#
loop_
_entity_poly.entity_id
_entity_poly.type
_entity_poly.pdbx_seq_one_letter_code
_entity_poly.pdbx_strand_id
1 'polypeptide(L)'
;MKPGHAVLALLRHQPKTAFSAWGFIVRGGPLSNPLGGGCTLTCQQYRHSSIYQIDVTAGGPDWYIPFGNGKARYCDVPSGQPDGTLVVTFPMNGCALSVHATATGNRFFHDSDGHSMGGLVLGTQKVRITYADYAGPDNTTHERSLRYFGPDKENAGGYEHSIICVKEGGEWGVYASAVIRLNADAWQIKDRVPYAVGRFAD
;
A
#
# COMPACT_ATOMS: atom_id res chain seq x y z
N MET A 1 21.84 6.08 -9.09
CA MET A 1 20.77 5.06 -8.91
C MET A 1 21.00 4.37 -7.57
N LYS A 2 19.95 4.15 -6.76
CA LYS A 2 20.09 3.57 -5.42
C LYS A 2 19.73 2.09 -5.47
N PRO A 3 20.52 1.17 -4.87
CA PRO A 3 20.17 -0.25 -4.83
C PRO A 3 18.83 -0.47 -4.12
N GLY A 4 18.03 -1.43 -4.58
CA GLY A 4 16.69 -1.69 -4.02
C GLY A 4 16.70 -2.04 -2.53
N HIS A 5 17.69 -2.81 -2.04
CA HIS A 5 17.85 -3.08 -0.61
C HIS A 5 18.06 -1.79 0.21
N ALA A 6 18.78 -0.80 -0.33
CA ALA A 6 19.03 0.47 0.33
C ALA A 6 17.79 1.38 0.31
N VAL A 7 16.91 1.23 -0.69
CA VAL A 7 15.62 1.92 -0.73
C VAL A 7 14.64 1.28 0.26
N LEU A 8 14.58 -0.05 0.33
CA LEU A 8 13.77 -0.75 1.34
C LEU A 8 14.23 -0.40 2.77
N ALA A 9 15.54 -0.35 3.02
CA ALA A 9 16.06 0.10 4.31
C ALA A 9 15.65 1.55 4.62
N LEU A 10 15.70 2.46 3.62
CA LEU A 10 15.23 3.84 3.84
C LEU A 10 13.72 3.89 4.10
N LEU A 11 12.92 3.07 3.41
CA LEU A 11 11.48 2.95 3.65
C LEU A 11 11.18 2.54 5.10
N ARG A 12 11.97 1.63 5.68
CA ARG A 12 11.81 1.18 7.07
C ARG A 12 12.17 2.26 8.09
N HIS A 13 13.24 3.00 7.85
CA HIS A 13 13.80 3.92 8.86
C HIS A 13 13.41 5.38 8.66
N GLN A 14 13.02 5.76 7.44
CA GLN A 14 12.66 7.13 7.06
C GLN A 14 11.58 7.12 5.97
N PRO A 15 10.38 6.57 6.23
CA PRO A 15 9.34 6.39 5.22
C PRO A 15 8.93 7.70 4.55
N LYS A 16 8.82 8.81 5.29
CA LYS A 16 8.54 10.14 4.70
C LYS A 16 9.56 10.53 3.61
N THR A 17 10.85 10.32 3.89
CA THR A 17 11.93 10.56 2.92
C THR A 17 11.83 9.60 1.73
N ALA A 18 11.53 8.32 1.98
CA ALA A 18 11.41 7.33 0.92
C ALA A 18 10.25 7.64 -0.03
N PHE A 19 9.06 7.94 0.50
CA PHE A 19 7.87 8.24 -0.30
C PHE A 19 7.91 9.59 -1.03
N SER A 20 8.61 10.60 -0.48
CA SER A 20 8.84 11.86 -1.21
C SER A 20 9.86 11.71 -2.36
N ALA A 21 10.78 10.75 -2.24
CA ALA A 21 11.81 10.50 -3.24
C ALA A 21 11.33 9.59 -4.39
N TRP A 22 10.64 8.49 -4.07
CA TRP A 22 10.34 7.40 -5.01
C TRP A 22 8.90 6.90 -4.96
N GLY A 23 8.46 6.36 -6.10
CA GLY A 23 7.21 5.62 -6.19
C GLY A 23 7.41 4.18 -5.77
N PHE A 24 6.41 3.60 -5.14
CA PHE A 24 6.38 2.19 -4.76
C PHE A 24 5.22 1.48 -5.42
N ILE A 25 5.50 0.29 -5.91
CA ILE A 25 4.53 -0.65 -6.45
C ILE A 25 4.69 -1.95 -5.67
N VAL A 26 3.65 -2.38 -4.95
CA VAL A 26 3.65 -3.70 -4.33
C VAL A 26 3.16 -4.75 -5.33
N ARG A 27 3.87 -5.87 -5.40
CA ARG A 27 3.47 -7.07 -6.13
C ARG A 27 3.47 -8.23 -5.15
N GLY A 28 2.28 -8.68 -4.80
CA GLY A 28 2.11 -9.92 -4.04
C GLY A 28 2.34 -11.14 -4.94
N GLY A 29 2.58 -12.30 -4.32
CA GLY A 29 2.39 -13.59 -4.98
C GLY A 29 0.99 -13.73 -5.61
N PRO A 30 0.67 -14.84 -6.33
CA PRO A 30 -0.48 -14.91 -7.23
C PRO A 30 -1.77 -14.37 -6.60
N LEU A 31 -2.58 -13.67 -7.42
CA LEU A 31 -3.84 -12.99 -7.08
C LEU A 31 -4.87 -13.82 -6.26
N SER A 32 -4.62 -15.10 -6.08
CA SER A 32 -5.46 -16.10 -5.42
C SER A 32 -4.81 -16.78 -4.20
N ASN A 33 -3.58 -16.40 -3.79
CA ASN A 33 -2.93 -17.05 -2.67
C ASN A 33 -3.44 -16.52 -1.32
N PRO A 34 -3.98 -17.36 -0.41
CA PRO A 34 -4.44 -16.96 0.92
C PRO A 34 -3.32 -16.59 1.91
N LEU A 35 -2.10 -16.30 1.43
CA LEU A 35 -0.85 -16.07 2.19
C LEU A 35 -0.87 -14.87 3.17
N GLY A 36 -2.02 -14.33 3.52
CA GLY A 36 -2.09 -13.30 4.54
C GLY A 36 -1.32 -13.69 5.79
N GLY A 37 -0.55 -12.76 6.34
CA GLY A 37 0.35 -13.04 7.46
C GLY A 37 1.80 -12.67 7.17
N GLY A 38 2.71 -13.32 7.91
CA GLY A 38 4.14 -13.02 7.87
C GLY A 38 4.78 -13.20 6.50
N CYS A 39 5.63 -12.26 6.09
CA CYS A 39 6.25 -12.21 4.78
C CYS A 39 7.66 -11.61 4.80
N THR A 40 8.39 -11.85 3.72
CA THR A 40 9.67 -11.23 3.40
C THR A 40 9.48 -10.36 2.18
N LEU A 41 10.03 -9.16 2.25
CA LEU A 41 9.97 -8.16 1.18
C LEU A 41 11.32 -8.04 0.51
N THR A 42 11.33 -8.17 -0.82
CA THR A 42 12.45 -7.72 -1.64
C THR A 42 12.05 -6.46 -2.39
N CYS A 43 13.04 -5.64 -2.73
CA CYS A 43 12.81 -4.39 -3.42
C CYS A 43 13.79 -4.27 -4.57
N GLN A 44 13.28 -3.93 -5.74
CA GLN A 44 14.06 -3.75 -6.95
C GLN A 44 13.54 -2.54 -7.73
N GLN A 45 14.43 -1.92 -8.49
CA GLN A 45 14.01 -0.81 -9.33
C GLN A 45 13.06 -1.31 -10.41
N TYR A 46 11.93 -0.63 -10.57
CA TYR A 46 10.97 -0.92 -11.61
C TYR A 46 11.42 -0.25 -12.91
N ARG A 47 12.05 -1.05 -13.79
CA ARG A 47 12.59 -0.59 -15.08
C ARG A 47 13.56 0.59 -14.89
N HIS A 48 13.65 1.50 -15.86
CA HIS A 48 14.55 2.67 -15.85
C HIS A 48 13.97 3.91 -15.15
N SER A 49 13.06 3.74 -14.19
CA SER A 49 12.29 4.85 -13.57
C SER A 49 12.63 5.08 -12.08
N SER A 50 12.14 6.17 -11.50
CA SER A 50 12.25 6.46 -10.05
C SER A 50 11.23 5.69 -9.20
N ILE A 51 10.84 4.50 -9.66
CA ILE A 51 9.85 3.64 -9.04
C ILE A 51 10.51 2.34 -8.63
N TYR A 52 10.11 1.81 -7.48
CA TYR A 52 10.57 0.54 -6.96
C TYR A 52 9.42 -0.43 -6.82
N GLN A 53 9.64 -1.65 -7.30
CA GLN A 53 8.76 -2.77 -7.06
C GLN A 53 9.15 -3.44 -5.73
N ILE A 54 8.15 -3.73 -4.91
CA ILE A 54 8.28 -4.55 -3.72
C ILE A 54 7.62 -5.90 -4.00
N ASP A 55 8.39 -6.96 -3.97
CA ASP A 55 7.90 -8.32 -4.15
C ASP A 55 7.74 -9.02 -2.80
N VAL A 56 6.66 -9.78 -2.65
CA VAL A 56 6.29 -10.43 -1.39
C VAL A 56 6.47 -11.94 -1.50
N THR A 57 7.21 -12.53 -0.55
CA THR A 57 7.32 -14.00 -0.37
C THR A 57 6.85 -14.38 1.03
N ALA A 58 6.26 -15.58 1.18
CA ALA A 58 5.76 -16.06 2.47
C ALA A 58 6.87 -16.22 3.52
N GLY A 59 6.53 -15.93 4.78
CA GLY A 59 7.43 -16.02 5.92
C GLY A 59 8.40 -14.83 6.00
N GLY A 60 8.69 -14.35 7.20
CA GLY A 60 9.60 -13.23 7.42
C GLY A 60 9.10 -12.23 8.47
N PRO A 61 9.79 -11.09 8.61
CA PRO A 61 9.53 -10.11 9.66
C PRO A 61 8.42 -9.10 9.33
N ASP A 62 7.94 -9.08 8.08
CA ASP A 62 6.90 -8.16 7.61
C ASP A 62 5.56 -8.87 7.48
N TRP A 63 4.53 -8.15 7.05
CA TRP A 63 3.18 -8.66 6.96
C TRP A 63 2.54 -8.31 5.62
N TYR A 64 1.75 -9.23 5.10
CA TYR A 64 1.04 -9.07 3.85
C TYR A 64 -0.46 -9.25 4.03
N ILE A 65 -1.24 -8.32 3.46
CA ILE A 65 -2.70 -8.43 3.37
C ILE A 65 -3.05 -8.85 1.94
N PRO A 66 -3.70 -10.02 1.73
CA PRO A 66 -4.09 -10.44 0.40
C PRO A 66 -5.25 -9.60 -0.11
N PHE A 67 -5.38 -9.49 -1.44
CA PHE A 67 -6.57 -8.92 -2.07
C PHE A 67 -7.61 -10.03 -2.33
N GLY A 68 -8.90 -9.68 -2.29
CA GLY A 68 -9.97 -10.57 -2.72
C GLY A 68 -11.05 -9.76 -3.45
N ASN A 69 -11.35 -10.11 -4.69
CA ASN A 69 -12.36 -9.38 -5.45
C ASN A 69 -13.75 -9.47 -4.77
N GLY A 70 -14.36 -8.32 -4.50
CA GLY A 70 -15.66 -8.20 -3.81
C GLY A 70 -15.68 -8.73 -2.37
N LYS A 71 -14.51 -8.80 -1.71
CA LYS A 71 -14.38 -9.30 -0.33
C LYS A 71 -13.30 -8.53 0.43
N ALA A 72 -13.57 -8.25 1.70
CA ALA A 72 -12.50 -7.87 2.62
C ALA A 72 -11.61 -9.09 2.95
N ARG A 73 -10.30 -8.90 2.85
CA ARG A 73 -9.28 -9.86 3.28
C ARG A 73 -8.39 -9.22 4.33
N TYR A 74 -7.74 -10.03 5.17
CA TYR A 74 -7.00 -9.50 6.31
C TYR A 74 -5.74 -10.30 6.65
N CYS A 75 -4.88 -9.66 7.44
CA CYS A 75 -3.86 -10.33 8.25
C CYS A 75 -3.92 -9.81 9.69
N ASP A 76 -3.62 -10.68 10.64
CA ASP A 76 -3.42 -10.30 12.06
C ASP A 76 -1.94 -10.06 12.31
N VAL A 77 -1.62 -8.91 12.89
CA VAL A 77 -0.27 -8.51 13.26
C VAL A 77 -0.24 -8.39 14.79
N PRO A 78 0.56 -9.22 15.49
CA PRO A 78 0.72 -9.11 16.93
C PRO A 78 1.28 -7.75 17.34
N SER A 79 0.88 -7.24 18.49
CA SER A 79 1.49 -6.03 19.06
C SER A 79 2.97 -6.24 19.38
N GLY A 80 3.71 -5.15 19.51
CA GLY A 80 5.14 -5.19 19.84
C GLY A 80 6.04 -5.53 18.66
N GLN A 81 5.56 -5.35 17.42
CA GLN A 81 6.45 -5.42 16.25
C GLN A 81 7.56 -4.36 16.37
N PRO A 82 8.81 -4.68 15.97
CA PRO A 82 9.90 -3.73 16.01
C PRO A 82 9.69 -2.58 15.03
N ASP A 83 10.27 -1.42 15.33
CA ASP A 83 10.30 -0.29 14.40
C ASP A 83 10.92 -0.70 13.06
N GLY A 84 10.31 -0.23 11.97
CA GLY A 84 10.66 -0.61 10.61
C GLY A 84 9.97 -1.87 10.07
N THR A 85 9.13 -2.56 10.86
CA THR A 85 8.22 -3.59 10.33
C THR A 85 7.23 -2.97 9.33
N LEU A 86 7.01 -3.65 8.21
CA LEU A 86 6.11 -3.22 7.15
C LEU A 86 4.86 -4.09 7.10
N VAL A 87 3.70 -3.47 6.88
CA VAL A 87 2.49 -4.16 6.43
C VAL A 87 2.18 -3.66 5.03
N VAL A 88 2.17 -4.55 4.04
CA VAL A 88 1.95 -4.22 2.63
C VAL A 88 0.75 -4.98 2.08
N THR A 89 0.19 -4.47 0.99
CA THR A 89 -0.91 -5.11 0.27
C THR A 89 -0.82 -4.82 -1.23
N PHE A 90 -1.56 -5.55 -2.06
CA PHE A 90 -1.68 -5.23 -3.47
C PHE A 90 -2.15 -3.79 -3.68
N PRO A 91 -1.81 -3.14 -4.81
CA PRO A 91 -2.26 -1.78 -5.07
C PRO A 91 -3.77 -1.65 -5.05
N MET A 92 -4.23 -0.48 -4.62
CA MET A 92 -5.62 -0.16 -4.30
C MET A 92 -6.14 0.92 -5.25
N ASN A 93 -7.19 0.62 -6.00
CA ASN A 93 -7.84 1.58 -6.90
C ASN A 93 -9.34 1.54 -6.61
N GLY A 94 -9.80 2.37 -5.67
CA GLY A 94 -11.17 2.34 -5.15
C GLY A 94 -11.36 1.48 -3.90
N CYS A 95 -10.32 0.78 -3.46
CA CYS A 95 -10.32 -0.03 -2.24
C CYS A 95 -10.13 0.84 -0.98
N ALA A 96 -10.33 0.27 0.21
CA ALA A 96 -10.00 0.90 1.49
C ALA A 96 -9.10 0.00 2.36
N LEU A 97 -8.27 0.62 3.20
CA LEU A 97 -7.49 -0.04 4.24
C LEU A 97 -8.18 0.26 5.57
N SER A 98 -8.53 -0.76 6.34
CA SER A 98 -9.07 -0.59 7.68
C SER A 98 -8.22 -1.33 8.69
N VAL A 99 -7.97 -0.74 9.85
CA VAL A 99 -7.25 -1.41 10.94
C VAL A 99 -8.11 -1.39 12.19
N HIS A 100 -8.24 -2.55 12.81
CA HIS A 100 -9.03 -2.75 14.01
C HIS A 100 -8.17 -3.37 15.11
N ALA A 101 -8.39 -2.92 16.34
CA ALA A 101 -7.79 -3.54 17.51
C ALA A 101 -8.26 -5.00 17.66
N THR A 102 -7.35 -5.89 18.05
CA THR A 102 -7.65 -7.24 18.52
C THR A 102 -7.16 -7.40 19.95
N ALA A 103 -7.43 -8.56 20.57
CA ALA A 103 -6.93 -8.84 21.92
C ALA A 103 -5.39 -8.89 22.00
N THR A 104 -4.70 -9.18 20.89
CA THR A 104 -3.26 -9.45 20.83
C THR A 104 -2.49 -8.53 19.89
N GLY A 105 -3.15 -7.51 19.30
CA GLY A 105 -2.53 -6.60 18.35
C GLY A 105 -3.55 -5.94 17.44
N ASN A 106 -3.30 -6.02 16.13
CA ASN A 106 -4.06 -5.32 15.11
C ASN A 106 -4.46 -6.27 13.98
N ARG A 107 -5.69 -6.13 13.48
CA ARG A 107 -6.12 -6.76 12.24
C ARG A 107 -6.18 -5.71 11.14
N PHE A 108 -5.41 -5.95 10.07
CA PHE A 108 -5.34 -5.07 8.91
C PHE A 108 -6.18 -5.66 7.79
N PHE A 109 -7.06 -4.86 7.21
CA PHE A 109 -7.98 -5.25 6.14
C PHE A 109 -7.68 -4.55 4.83
N HIS A 110 -7.64 -5.31 3.74
CA HIS A 110 -7.83 -4.79 2.39
C HIS A 110 -9.31 -4.99 2.03
N ASP A 111 -10.06 -3.90 2.05
CA ASP A 111 -11.48 -3.82 1.72
C ASP A 111 -11.63 -3.48 0.23
N SER A 112 -12.00 -4.47 -0.60
CA SER A 112 -11.85 -4.41 -2.06
C SER A 112 -12.62 -3.31 -2.78
N ASP A 113 -13.68 -2.78 -2.17
CA ASP A 113 -14.54 -1.73 -2.73
C ASP A 113 -14.89 -0.65 -1.70
N GLY A 114 -14.26 -0.69 -0.52
CA GLY A 114 -14.58 0.23 0.59
C GLY A 114 -15.92 -0.04 1.29
N HIS A 115 -16.59 -1.15 0.97
CA HIS A 115 -17.90 -1.53 1.53
C HIS A 115 -17.99 -3.03 1.88
N SER A 116 -17.02 -3.84 1.46
CA SER A 116 -17.00 -5.30 1.57
C SER A 116 -16.74 -5.82 2.99
N MET A 117 -16.59 -4.92 3.97
CA MET A 117 -16.49 -5.28 5.38
C MET A 117 -17.84 -5.60 6.05
N GLY A 118 -18.97 -5.38 5.37
CA GLY A 118 -20.35 -5.45 5.89
C GLY A 118 -20.69 -6.71 6.69
N GLY A 119 -20.52 -6.65 8.01
CA GLY A 119 -20.85 -7.69 8.99
C GLY A 119 -19.68 -8.21 9.83
N LEU A 120 -18.44 -7.80 9.56
CA LEU A 120 -17.32 -8.12 10.43
C LEU A 120 -17.47 -7.35 11.76
N VAL A 121 -17.96 -8.03 12.79
CA VAL A 121 -17.95 -7.52 14.18
C VAL A 121 -16.49 -7.55 14.64
N LEU A 122 -15.92 -6.36 14.82
CA LEU A 122 -14.50 -6.21 15.12
C LEU A 122 -14.34 -5.33 16.35
N GLY A 123 -13.19 -5.49 17.00
CA GLY A 123 -12.76 -4.52 18.01
C GLY A 123 -12.70 -3.10 17.44
N THR A 124 -12.36 -2.14 18.30
CA THR A 124 -12.32 -0.72 17.95
C THR A 124 -11.55 -0.46 16.66
N GLN A 125 -12.19 0.18 15.68
CA GLN A 125 -11.53 0.66 14.47
C GLN A 125 -10.52 1.74 14.86
N LYS A 126 -9.24 1.51 14.59
CA LYS A 126 -8.15 2.44 14.88
C LYS A 126 -7.95 3.44 13.74
N VAL A 127 -8.05 2.99 12.50
CA VAL A 127 -7.93 3.84 11.31
C VAL A 127 -8.72 3.24 10.14
N ARG A 128 -9.23 4.10 9.26
CA ARG A 128 -9.75 3.73 7.94
C ARG A 128 -9.24 4.72 6.91
N ILE A 129 -8.55 4.21 5.90
CA ILE A 129 -8.03 4.98 4.77
C ILE A 129 -8.81 4.55 3.53
N THR A 130 -9.59 5.47 2.99
CA THR A 130 -10.43 5.32 1.81
C THR A 130 -9.73 5.83 0.56
N TYR A 131 -10.31 5.54 -0.61
CA TYR A 131 -9.80 6.07 -1.88
C TYR A 131 -9.64 7.59 -1.88
N ALA A 132 -10.58 8.33 -1.29
CA ALA A 132 -10.49 9.79 -1.21
C ALA A 132 -9.26 10.27 -0.43
N ASP A 133 -8.83 9.52 0.58
CA ASP A 133 -7.68 9.89 1.42
C ASP A 133 -6.35 9.77 0.67
N TYR A 134 -6.19 8.74 -0.18
CA TYR A 134 -4.92 8.46 -0.88
C TYR A 134 -4.91 8.86 -2.36
N ALA A 135 -6.06 9.13 -2.99
CA ALA A 135 -6.13 9.71 -4.32
C ALA A 135 -5.81 11.21 -4.32
N GLY A 136 -5.95 11.86 -3.16
CA GLY A 136 -5.81 13.30 -2.99
C GLY A 136 -7.01 14.09 -3.53
N PRO A 137 -7.02 15.42 -3.33
CA PRO A 137 -8.05 16.30 -3.87
C PRO A 137 -8.23 16.09 -5.38
N ASP A 138 -9.47 16.19 -5.83
CA ASP A 138 -9.90 16.09 -7.23
C ASP A 138 -9.59 14.76 -7.92
N ASN A 139 -9.28 13.69 -7.17
CA ASN A 139 -8.94 12.40 -7.75
C ASN A 139 -7.79 12.53 -8.79
N THR A 140 -6.78 13.34 -8.44
CA THR A 140 -5.75 13.84 -9.35
C THR A 140 -5.06 12.71 -10.14
N THR A 141 -4.88 11.54 -9.54
CA THR A 141 -4.30 10.36 -10.22
C THR A 141 -5.19 9.85 -11.35
N HIS A 142 -6.49 9.68 -11.09
CA HIS A 142 -7.45 9.26 -12.10
C HIS A 142 -7.59 10.33 -13.18
N GLU A 143 -7.73 11.60 -12.82
CA GLU A 143 -7.81 12.69 -13.80
C GLU A 143 -6.55 12.78 -14.67
N ARG A 144 -5.36 12.67 -14.08
CA ARG A 144 -4.11 12.64 -14.84
C ARG A 144 -4.08 11.43 -15.77
N SER A 145 -4.49 10.25 -15.29
CA SER A 145 -4.59 9.06 -16.13
C SER A 145 -5.53 9.29 -17.33
N LEU A 146 -6.72 9.86 -17.10
CA LEU A 146 -7.68 10.21 -18.14
C LEU A 146 -7.14 11.26 -19.12
N ARG A 147 -6.38 12.26 -18.66
CA ARG A 147 -5.77 13.27 -19.55
C ARG A 147 -4.70 12.66 -20.46
N TYR A 148 -3.93 11.69 -19.96
CA TYR A 148 -2.87 11.06 -20.75
C TYR A 148 -3.41 9.98 -21.70
N PHE A 149 -4.49 9.29 -21.32
CA PHE A 149 -5.02 8.17 -22.09
C PHE A 149 -6.26 8.54 -22.92
N GLY A 150 -7.01 9.57 -22.53
CA GLY A 150 -8.34 9.87 -23.07
C GLY A 150 -9.41 8.93 -22.48
N PRO A 151 -10.70 9.30 -22.53
CA PRO A 151 -11.79 8.49 -21.98
C PRO A 151 -11.90 7.11 -22.67
N ASP A 152 -11.45 7.00 -23.92
CA ASP A 152 -11.59 5.79 -24.74
C ASP A 152 -10.39 4.82 -24.63
N LYS A 153 -9.35 5.14 -23.84
CA LYS A 153 -8.15 4.29 -23.68
C LYS A 153 -7.87 3.87 -22.24
N GLU A 154 -8.91 3.50 -21.48
CA GLU A 154 -8.76 2.78 -20.20
C GLU A 154 -7.82 1.56 -20.29
N ASN A 155 -7.59 1.02 -21.50
CA ASN A 155 -6.72 -0.12 -21.75
C ASN A 155 -5.26 0.21 -22.16
N ALA A 156 -4.88 1.48 -22.33
CA ALA A 156 -3.51 1.85 -22.79
C ALA A 156 -2.52 2.16 -21.64
N GLY A 157 -3.02 2.41 -20.44
CA GLY A 157 -2.23 2.68 -19.25
C GLY A 157 -3.10 2.64 -17.99
N GLY A 158 -2.50 2.28 -16.86
CA GLY A 158 -3.18 2.15 -15.59
C GLY A 158 -2.49 2.95 -14.49
N TYR A 159 -3.21 3.29 -13.43
CA TYR A 159 -2.62 3.84 -12.22
C TYR A 159 -2.65 2.83 -11.08
N GLU A 160 -1.77 3.00 -10.11
CA GLU A 160 -1.64 2.12 -8.96
C GLU A 160 -1.36 2.96 -7.72
N HIS A 161 -2.24 2.88 -6.71
CA HIS A 161 -1.90 3.36 -5.38
C HIS A 161 -1.40 2.21 -4.52
N SER A 162 -0.15 2.28 -4.06
CA SER A 162 0.35 1.37 -3.04
C SER A 162 0.22 2.02 -1.67
N ILE A 163 -0.45 1.33 -0.75
CA ILE A 163 -0.50 1.73 0.66
C ILE A 163 0.40 0.79 1.47
N ILE A 164 1.29 1.36 2.28
CA ILE A 164 2.22 0.65 3.14
C ILE A 164 2.13 1.22 4.54
N CYS A 165 1.90 0.36 5.53
CA CYS A 165 2.02 0.74 6.94
C CYS A 165 3.45 0.46 7.41
N VAL A 166 4.03 1.39 8.17
CA VAL A 166 5.38 1.28 8.74
C VAL A 166 5.31 1.47 10.24
N LYS A 167 5.88 0.53 11.00
CA LYS A 167 6.02 0.66 12.45
C LYS A 167 7.08 1.72 12.78
N GLU A 168 6.72 2.75 13.55
CA GLU A 168 7.61 3.86 13.90
C GLU A 168 7.31 4.40 15.30
N GLY A 169 8.27 4.33 16.22
CA GLY A 169 8.21 4.97 17.53
C GLY A 169 7.01 4.51 18.36
N GLY A 170 6.70 3.21 18.36
CA GLY A 170 5.56 2.69 19.12
C GLY A 170 4.20 2.82 18.44
N GLU A 171 4.11 3.47 17.28
CA GLU A 171 2.88 3.61 16.48
C GLU A 171 3.06 3.03 15.07
N TRP A 172 1.99 3.04 14.27
CA TRP A 172 2.00 2.71 12.86
C TRP A 172 1.72 3.97 12.04
N GLY A 173 2.62 4.33 11.13
CA GLY A 173 2.37 5.32 10.08
C GLY A 173 1.80 4.65 8.84
N VAL A 174 0.82 5.27 8.18
CA VAL A 174 0.23 4.79 6.92
C VAL A 174 0.64 5.71 5.79
N TYR A 175 1.29 5.14 4.77
CA TYR A 175 1.86 5.87 3.66
C TYR A 175 1.32 5.40 2.32
N ALA A 176 1.19 6.33 1.38
CA ALA A 176 0.67 6.07 0.05
C ALA A 176 1.67 6.51 -1.03
N SER A 177 1.72 5.74 -2.11
CA SER A 177 2.42 6.10 -3.35
C SER A 177 1.45 5.95 -4.51
N ALA A 178 1.39 6.94 -5.41
CA ALA A 178 0.64 6.86 -6.65
C ALA A 178 1.59 6.77 -7.85
N VAL A 179 1.39 5.77 -8.70
CA VAL A 179 2.18 5.57 -9.92
C VAL A 179 1.25 5.45 -11.12
N ILE A 180 1.57 6.13 -12.22
CA ILE A 180 0.95 5.92 -13.53
C ILE A 180 1.89 5.02 -14.35
N ARG A 181 1.33 4.00 -15.02
CA ARG A 181 2.05 3.12 -15.94
C ARG A 181 1.46 3.25 -17.35
N LEU A 182 2.32 3.42 -18.34
CA LEU A 182 1.99 3.43 -19.76
C LEU A 182 3.01 2.55 -20.48
N ASN A 183 2.59 1.40 -21.03
CA ASN A 183 3.48 0.50 -21.76
C ASN A 183 4.79 0.18 -20.96
N ALA A 184 5.94 0.65 -21.45
CA ALA A 184 7.24 0.48 -20.81
C ALA A 184 7.59 1.59 -19.80
N ASP A 185 6.83 2.69 -19.77
CA ASP A 185 7.08 3.87 -18.95
C ASP A 185 6.23 3.87 -17.68
N ALA A 186 6.78 4.47 -16.63
CA ALA A 186 6.06 4.67 -15.38
C ALA A 186 6.56 5.93 -14.66
N TRP A 187 5.63 6.64 -14.01
CA TRP A 187 5.90 7.88 -13.31
C TRP A 187 5.25 7.88 -11.93
N GLN A 188 6.01 8.30 -10.91
CA GLN A 188 5.44 8.63 -9.61
C GLN A 188 4.69 9.95 -9.71
N ILE A 189 3.48 10.01 -9.16
CA ILE A 189 2.75 11.26 -8.94
C ILE A 189 3.17 11.82 -7.58
N LYS A 190 3.76 13.02 -7.58
CA LYS A 190 4.21 13.70 -6.35
C LYS A 190 3.30 14.85 -5.92
N ASP A 191 2.66 15.52 -6.89
CA ASP A 191 1.87 16.71 -6.58
C ASP A 191 0.45 16.33 -6.18
N ARG A 192 -0.05 16.95 -5.11
CA ARG A 192 -1.44 16.84 -4.63
C ARG A 192 -1.89 15.43 -4.26
N VAL A 193 -0.98 14.46 -4.18
CA VAL A 193 -1.24 13.15 -3.62
C VAL A 193 -0.60 13.08 -2.23
N PRO A 194 -1.39 12.94 -1.15
CA PRO A 194 -0.83 12.78 0.19
C PRO A 194 -0.05 11.48 0.26
N TYR A 195 1.22 11.54 0.67
CA TYR A 195 2.03 10.34 0.86
C TYR A 195 1.99 9.81 2.29
N ALA A 196 1.54 10.62 3.26
CA ALA A 196 1.25 10.21 4.63
C ALA A 196 -0.24 10.43 4.86
N VAL A 197 -0.98 9.35 5.07
CA VAL A 197 -2.45 9.34 5.03
C VAL A 197 -3.08 8.96 6.37
N GLY A 198 -2.30 8.46 7.33
CA GLY A 198 -2.81 8.13 8.64
C GLY A 198 -1.73 7.72 9.64
N ARG A 199 -2.13 7.63 10.90
CA ARG A 199 -1.30 7.12 12.00
C ARG A 199 -2.21 6.52 13.06
N PHE A 200 -1.77 5.44 13.72
CA PHE A 200 -2.52 4.82 14.80
C PHE A 200 -1.61 4.09 15.79
N ALA A 201 -2.07 3.94 17.02
CA ALA A 201 -1.36 3.21 18.06
C ALA A 201 -1.27 1.71 17.74
N ASP A 202 -0.14 1.09 18.09
CA ASP A 202 -0.01 -0.37 18.05
C ASP A 202 -1.00 -1.08 18.98
#